data_AF-A0A1U7GIS3-F1
#
_entry.id   AF-A0A1U7GIS3-F1
#
_cell.length_a   1.000
_cell.length_b   1.000
_cell.length_c   1.000
_cell.angle_alpha   90.00
_cell.angle_beta   90.00
_cell.angle_gamma   90.00
#
_symmetry.space_group_name_H-M   'P 1'
#
loop_
_entity.id
_entity.type
_entity.pdbx_description
1 polymer ?
#
loop_
_entity_poly.entity_id
_entity_poly.type
_entity_poly.pdbx_seq_one_letter_code
_entity_poly.pdbx_strand_id
1 'polypeptide(L)'
;MRRQGEARFGGPETVDETPHIEVEATFLTREQGGLARTPDLGAAGFYMPHLVVQPSEARSAVATASVPDEDYLGVKFVSGPTPIIAGEPGRFLLQLFYHPAVDYEPLEAGAAFTIREGGKVVGYGTVVRRL
;
A
#
# COMPACT_ATOMS: atom_id res chain seq x y z
N MET A 1 46.51 -35.24 14.64
CA MET A 1 45.06 -35.49 14.72
C MET A 1 44.40 -34.18 15.16
N ARG A 2 43.84 -33.38 14.25
CA ARG A 2 43.24 -32.07 14.55
C ARG A 2 41.95 -31.85 13.74
N ARG A 3 41.05 -31.08 14.37
CA ARG A 3 39.86 -30.32 13.91
C ARG A 3 38.56 -31.14 13.85
N GLN A 4 37.68 -30.96 14.84
CA GLN A 4 36.65 -29.90 14.93
C GLN A 4 35.67 -29.95 13.74
N GLY A 5 34.50 -30.54 13.98
CA GLY A 5 33.35 -30.44 13.08
C GLY A 5 32.65 -29.11 13.30
N GLU A 6 32.78 -28.21 12.34
CA GLU A 6 31.92 -27.04 12.20
C GLU A 6 30.54 -27.51 11.71
N ALA A 7 29.51 -27.20 12.48
CA ALA A 7 28.15 -27.16 11.97
C ALA A 7 28.01 -25.93 11.07
N ARG A 8 27.82 -26.17 9.77
CA ARG A 8 27.18 -25.25 8.82
C ARG A 8 25.92 -26.00 8.39
N PHE A 9 24.71 -25.46 8.46
CA PHE A 9 24.20 -24.39 7.61
C PHE A 9 23.15 -23.57 8.37
N GLY A 10 23.47 -22.31 8.67
CA GLY A 10 22.44 -21.27 8.66
C GLY A 10 22.07 -21.06 7.19
N GLY A 11 20.83 -21.38 6.81
CA GLY A 11 20.30 -20.98 5.52
C GLY A 11 20.31 -19.45 5.41
N PRO A 12 20.36 -18.88 4.19
CA PRO A 12 20.27 -17.44 4.04
C PRO A 12 18.94 -16.98 4.65
N GLU A 13 19.00 -16.04 5.60
CA GLU A 13 17.85 -15.17 5.88
C GLU A 13 17.44 -14.57 4.53
N THR A 14 16.33 -15.04 3.98
CA THR A 14 15.71 -14.40 2.83
C THR A 14 15.32 -13.01 3.29
N VAL A 15 16.10 -12.02 2.88
CA VAL A 15 15.69 -10.62 2.93
C VAL A 15 14.30 -10.58 2.27
N ASP A 16 13.31 -9.97 2.90
CA ASP A 16 11.98 -9.81 2.29
C ASP A 16 12.15 -8.89 1.06
N GLU A 17 12.49 -9.49 -0.09
CA GLU A 17 12.76 -8.83 -1.39
C GLU A 17 11.49 -8.29 -2.05
N THR A 18 10.38 -8.25 -1.32
CA THR A 18 9.11 -7.75 -1.85
C THR A 18 9.29 -6.27 -2.25
N PRO A 19 8.98 -5.90 -3.51
CA PRO A 19 9.20 -4.54 -3.99
C PRO A 19 8.34 -3.53 -3.23
N HIS A 20 8.84 -2.30 -3.17
CA HIS A 20 8.18 -1.20 -2.47
C HIS A 20 7.92 -0.02 -3.40
N ILE A 21 6.96 0.81 -3.01
CA ILE A 21 6.72 2.11 -3.63
C ILE A 21 6.65 3.19 -2.55
N GLU A 22 7.09 4.38 -2.91
CA GLU A 22 6.92 5.57 -2.12
C GLU A 22 5.78 6.41 -2.70
N VAL A 23 4.85 6.84 -1.87
CA VAL A 23 3.65 7.58 -2.29
C VAL A 23 3.45 8.83 -1.45
N GLU A 24 2.82 9.84 -2.03
CA GLU A 24 2.15 10.88 -1.27
C GLU A 24 0.66 10.55 -1.23
N ALA A 25 0.07 10.50 -0.04
CA ALA A 25 -1.33 10.13 0.11
C ALA A 25 -2.03 10.97 1.18
N THR A 26 -3.33 11.16 1.00
CA THR A 26 -4.23 11.81 1.96
C THR A 26 -5.35 10.86 2.32
N PHE A 27 -5.53 10.59 3.60
CA PHE A 27 -6.73 9.88 4.09
C PHE A 27 -7.90 10.87 4.19
N LEU A 28 -9.07 10.49 3.69
CA LEU A 28 -10.25 11.35 3.72
C LEU A 28 -10.70 11.61 5.16
N THR A 29 -11.25 12.81 5.41
CA THR A 29 -11.91 13.08 6.70
C THR A 29 -13.21 12.29 6.80
N ARG A 30 -13.75 12.14 8.02
CA ARG A 30 -15.02 11.43 8.23
C ARG A 30 -16.17 12.06 7.44
N GLU A 31 -16.21 13.39 7.34
CA GLU A 31 -17.22 14.17 6.63
C GLU A 31 -17.16 13.92 5.11
N GLN A 32 -15.96 13.62 4.59
CA GLN A 32 -15.74 13.26 3.19
C GLN A 32 -15.97 11.76 2.92
N GLY A 33 -16.48 11.03 3.92
CA GLY A 33 -16.69 9.60 3.81
C GLY A 33 -15.45 8.77 4.13
N GLY A 34 -14.43 9.32 4.77
CA GLY A 34 -13.25 8.58 5.23
C GLY A 34 -13.52 7.59 6.38
N LEU A 35 -12.45 7.11 7.00
CA LEU A 35 -12.53 6.20 8.13
C LEU A 35 -12.98 6.92 9.41
N ALA A 36 -13.59 6.19 10.34
CA ALA A 36 -13.93 6.74 11.66
C ALA A 36 -12.68 7.02 12.50
N ARG A 37 -11.59 6.32 12.24
CA ARG A 37 -10.25 6.50 12.82
C ARG A 37 -9.22 6.19 11.73
N THR A 38 -8.17 7.01 11.63
CA THR A 38 -7.07 6.73 10.70
C THR A 38 -6.30 5.49 11.13
N PRO A 39 -5.64 4.80 10.18
CA PRO A 39 -4.84 3.63 10.51
C PRO A 39 -3.69 3.99 11.45
N ASP A 40 -3.40 3.11 12.39
CA ASP A 40 -2.18 3.18 13.19
C ASP A 40 -1.08 2.38 12.46
N LEU A 41 -0.01 3.06 12.07
CA LEU A 41 1.17 2.47 11.42
C LEU A 41 2.33 2.24 12.40
N GLY A 42 2.07 2.32 13.71
CA GLY A 42 3.06 2.04 14.76
C GLY A 42 3.52 0.58 14.78
N ALA A 43 4.35 0.23 15.78
CA ALA A 43 5.11 -1.03 15.83
C ALA A 43 4.30 -2.34 15.73
N ALA A 44 2.97 -2.30 15.93
CA ALA A 44 2.07 -3.46 15.81
C ALA A 44 0.97 -3.26 14.74
N GLY A 45 0.99 -2.14 14.02
CA GLY A 45 -0.03 -1.77 13.05
C GLY A 45 0.12 -2.52 11.74
N PHE A 46 -0.95 -3.20 11.31
CA PHE A 46 -1.07 -3.76 9.96
C PHE A 46 -2.17 -3.02 9.23
N TYR A 47 -1.80 -2.20 8.24
CA TYR A 47 -2.75 -1.57 7.35
C TYR A 47 -2.53 -2.06 5.92
N MET A 48 -3.48 -2.86 5.43
CA MET A 48 -3.38 -3.57 4.15
C MET A 48 -4.60 -3.30 3.25
N PRO A 49 -4.73 -2.07 2.72
CA PRO A 49 -5.82 -1.72 1.81
C PRO A 49 -5.54 -2.21 0.38
N HIS A 50 -6.45 -1.89 -0.54
CA HIS A 50 -6.19 -1.92 -1.97
C HIS A 50 -5.95 -0.51 -2.51
N LEU A 51 -5.09 -0.39 -3.51
CA LEU A 51 -5.03 0.78 -4.37
C LEU A 51 -5.79 0.49 -5.66
N VAL A 52 -6.49 1.49 -6.17
CA VAL A 52 -7.07 1.47 -7.53
C VAL A 52 -6.50 2.66 -8.27
N VAL A 53 -5.83 2.42 -9.40
CA VAL A 53 -5.21 3.46 -10.23
C VAL A 53 -6.29 4.19 -11.01
N GLN A 54 -6.53 5.45 -10.63
CA GLN A 54 -7.59 6.31 -11.17
C GLN A 54 -7.38 7.76 -10.70
N PRO A 55 -8.08 8.76 -11.27
CA PRO A 55 -7.99 10.14 -10.81
C PRO A 55 -8.30 10.29 -9.31
N SER A 56 -7.55 11.17 -8.63
CA SER A 56 -7.66 11.43 -7.19
C SER A 56 -9.00 11.99 -6.76
N GLU A 57 -9.79 12.52 -7.70
CA GLU A 57 -11.12 13.11 -7.47
C GLU A 57 -12.23 12.05 -7.43
N ALA A 58 -11.95 10.82 -7.84
CA ALA A 58 -12.91 9.74 -7.81
C ALA A 58 -13.32 9.42 -6.36
N ARG A 59 -14.63 9.38 -6.10
CA ARG A 59 -15.22 9.12 -4.77
C ARG A 59 -16.16 7.91 -4.75
N SER A 60 -16.26 7.19 -5.86
CA SER A 60 -17.11 6.00 -5.99
C SER A 60 -16.44 5.01 -6.93
N ALA A 61 -16.76 3.72 -6.76
CA ALA A 61 -16.37 2.71 -7.74
C ALA A 61 -17.10 2.97 -9.06
N VAL A 62 -16.40 2.86 -10.18
CA VAL A 62 -16.99 2.92 -11.51
C VAL A 62 -17.68 1.58 -11.79
N ALA A 63 -18.96 1.49 -11.44
CA ALA A 63 -19.78 0.34 -11.80
C ALA A 63 -20.24 0.48 -13.25
N THR A 64 -19.49 -0.08 -14.21
CA THR A 64 -20.06 -0.32 -15.54
C THR A 64 -20.90 -1.60 -15.49
N ALA A 65 -22.00 -1.62 -16.25
CA ALA A 65 -23.03 -2.66 -16.16
C ALA A 65 -22.57 -4.07 -16.60
N SER A 66 -21.29 -4.32 -16.85
CA SER A 66 -20.85 -5.61 -17.40
C SER A 66 -19.47 -6.12 -16.97
N VAL A 67 -18.85 -5.55 -15.93
CA VAL A 67 -17.74 -6.09 -15.09
C VAL A 67 -17.08 -4.86 -14.43
N PRO A 68 -16.83 -4.83 -13.10
CA PRO A 68 -16.01 -3.79 -12.53
C PRO A 68 -14.59 -3.92 -13.11
N ASP A 69 -14.22 -3.00 -13.99
CA ASP A 69 -12.91 -2.92 -14.65
C ASP A 69 -11.90 -2.15 -13.79
N GLU A 70 -11.97 -2.35 -12.47
CA GLU A 70 -11.07 -1.73 -11.51
C GLU A 70 -10.10 -2.79 -10.98
N ASP A 71 -8.81 -2.61 -11.22
CA ASP A 71 -7.78 -3.47 -10.64
C ASP A 71 -7.52 -3.06 -9.18
N TYR A 72 -7.94 -3.92 -8.25
CA TYR A 72 -7.69 -3.76 -6.83
C TYR A 72 -6.31 -4.30 -6.48
N LEU A 73 -5.34 -3.41 -6.37
CA LEU A 73 -3.94 -3.74 -6.09
C LEU A 73 -3.69 -3.75 -4.58
N GLY A 74 -3.66 -4.94 -3.98
CA GLY A 74 -3.41 -5.09 -2.53
C GLY A 74 -2.02 -4.60 -2.14
N VAL A 75 -1.93 -3.72 -1.14
CA VAL A 75 -0.65 -3.18 -0.64
C VAL A 75 -0.60 -3.26 0.86
N LYS A 76 0.59 -3.13 1.44
CA LYS A 76 0.77 -2.96 2.88
C LYS A 76 1.47 -1.64 3.16
N PHE A 77 0.89 -0.79 4.00
CA PHE A 77 1.58 0.39 4.51
C PHE A 77 2.61 -0.06 5.53
N VAL A 78 3.88 0.25 5.28
CA VAL A 78 5.00 -0.15 6.14
C VAL A 78 5.58 1.00 6.95
N SER A 79 5.46 2.25 6.47
CA SER A 79 5.82 3.45 7.23
C SER A 79 5.12 4.69 6.70
N GLY A 80 5.10 5.74 7.51
CA GLY A 80 4.54 7.06 7.19
C GLY A 80 4.43 7.94 8.44
N PRO A 81 3.69 9.06 8.37
CA PRO A 81 3.39 9.89 9.53
C PRO A 81 2.64 9.10 10.60
N THR A 82 3.10 9.26 11.85
CA THR A 82 2.47 8.66 13.03
C THR A 82 2.35 9.76 14.11
N PRO A 83 1.14 10.27 14.40
CA PRO A 83 -0.16 9.83 13.87
C PRO A 83 -0.43 10.31 12.43
N ILE A 84 -1.29 9.58 11.72
CA ILE A 84 -1.88 10.04 10.46
C ILE A 84 -2.98 11.05 10.76
N ILE A 85 -2.88 12.26 10.19
CA ILE A 85 -3.90 13.30 10.26
C ILE A 85 -4.79 13.24 9.02
N ALA A 86 -6.08 12.95 9.19
CA ALA A 86 -7.02 12.90 8.06
C ALA A 86 -7.19 14.28 7.42
N GLY A 87 -7.23 14.33 6.09
CA GLY A 87 -7.28 15.56 5.29
C GLY A 87 -5.92 16.19 5.00
N GLU A 88 -4.84 15.72 5.64
CA GLU A 88 -3.49 16.21 5.40
C GLU A 88 -2.69 15.19 4.55
N PRO A 89 -1.88 15.66 3.58
CA PRO A 89 -1.01 14.79 2.81
C PRO A 89 0.15 14.28 3.68
N GLY A 90 0.49 13.01 3.47
CA GLY A 90 1.62 12.34 4.11
C GLY A 90 2.45 11.54 3.11
N ARG A 91 3.73 11.37 3.44
CA ARG A 91 4.66 10.51 2.68
C ARG A 91 4.65 9.10 3.27
N PHE A 92 4.31 8.10 2.46
CA PHE A 92 4.19 6.72 2.92
C PHE A 92 5.07 5.78 2.10
N LEU A 93 5.56 4.74 2.76
CA LEU A 93 6.20 3.61 2.13
C LEU A 93 5.23 2.44 2.14
N LEU A 94 5.03 1.83 0.97
CA LEU A 94 4.12 0.71 0.77
C LEU A 94 4.88 -0.49 0.20
N GLN A 95 4.56 -1.68 0.70
CA GLN A 95 5.04 -2.97 0.18
C GLN A 95 4.00 -3.54 -0.81
N LEU A 96 4.46 -4.02 -1.96
CA LEU A 96 3.63 -4.65 -3.01
C LEU A 96 3.35 -6.11 -2.65
N PHE A 97 2.41 -6.30 -1.71
CA PHE A 97 2.25 -7.53 -0.93
C PHE A 97 2.07 -8.83 -1.73
N TYR A 98 1.43 -8.78 -2.91
CA TYR A 98 1.17 -9.97 -3.73
C TYR A 98 2.15 -10.13 -4.90
N HIS A 99 3.24 -9.36 -4.96
CA HIS A 99 4.26 -9.55 -5.98
C HIS A 99 4.96 -10.92 -5.83
N PRO A 100 5.27 -11.64 -6.92
CA PRO A 100 5.05 -11.32 -8.33
C PRO A 100 3.72 -11.84 -8.91
N ALA A 101 2.80 -12.34 -8.08
CA ALA A 101 1.55 -12.95 -8.56
C ALA A 101 0.52 -11.93 -9.07
N VAL A 102 0.62 -10.67 -8.64
CA VAL A 102 -0.19 -9.55 -9.12
C VAL A 102 0.70 -8.59 -9.91
N ASP A 103 0.16 -8.10 -11.03
CA ASP A 103 0.79 -7.06 -11.81
C ASP A 103 0.60 -5.68 -11.14
N TYR A 104 1.72 -5.05 -10.78
CA TYR A 104 1.74 -3.71 -10.21
C TYR A 104 2.33 -2.68 -11.18
N GLU A 105 2.52 -3.02 -12.46
CA GLU A 105 2.94 -2.07 -13.51
C GLU A 105 2.12 -0.77 -13.55
N PRO A 106 0.81 -0.74 -13.25
CA PRO A 106 0.06 0.50 -13.15
C PRO A 106 0.52 1.47 -12.04
N LEU A 107 1.22 1.00 -11.00
CA LEU A 107 1.75 1.84 -9.91
C LEU A 107 3.12 2.44 -10.28
N GLU A 108 3.19 3.11 -11.42
CA GLU A 108 4.39 3.81 -11.88
C GLU A 108 4.48 5.22 -11.27
N ALA A 109 5.65 5.85 -11.35
CA ALA A 109 5.83 7.21 -10.83
C ALA A 109 4.88 8.20 -11.52
N GLY A 110 4.17 9.01 -10.74
CA GLY A 110 3.14 9.93 -11.21
C GLY A 110 1.74 9.34 -11.31
N ALA A 111 1.58 8.01 -11.16
CA ALA A 111 0.25 7.39 -11.19
C ALA A 111 -0.61 7.88 -10.02
N ALA A 112 -1.79 8.41 -10.32
CA ALA A 112 -2.80 8.76 -9.33
C ALA A 112 -3.59 7.51 -8.92
N PHE A 113 -3.99 7.45 -7.66
CA PHE A 113 -4.77 6.33 -7.14
C PHE A 113 -5.76 6.76 -6.06
N THR A 114 -6.70 5.85 -5.78
CA THR A 114 -7.51 5.88 -4.56
C THR A 114 -7.18 4.72 -3.64
N ILE A 115 -7.28 4.95 -2.34
CA ILE A 115 -7.14 3.91 -1.30
C ILE A 115 -8.54 3.35 -1.03
N ARG A 116 -8.66 2.02 -1.08
CA ARG A 116 -9.92 1.29 -0.93
C ARG A 116 -9.91 0.35 0.27
N GLU A 117 -11.02 0.37 1.01
CA GLU A 117 -11.40 -0.67 1.97
C GLU A 117 -12.74 -1.27 1.57
N GLY A 118 -12.71 -2.53 1.09
CA GLY A 118 -13.83 -3.05 0.32
C GLY A 118 -14.13 -2.15 -0.88
N GLY A 119 -15.40 -1.81 -1.11
CA GLY A 119 -15.79 -0.87 -2.18
C GLY A 119 -15.62 0.62 -1.85
N LYS A 120 -15.19 0.97 -0.64
CA LYS A 120 -15.21 2.35 -0.14
C LYS A 120 -13.89 3.08 -0.42
N VAL A 121 -13.95 4.29 -0.98
CA VAL A 121 -12.79 5.20 -1.04
C VAL A 121 -12.54 5.77 0.35
N VAL A 122 -11.33 5.57 0.88
CA VAL A 122 -10.93 6.07 2.20
C VAL A 122 -9.75 7.05 2.14
N GLY A 123 -9.14 7.18 0.98
CA GLY A 123 -8.03 8.09 0.72
C GLY A 123 -7.69 8.15 -0.76
N TYR A 124 -6.72 8.99 -1.11
CA TYR A 124 -6.21 9.14 -2.47
C TYR A 124 -4.75 9.57 -2.42
N GLY A 125 -4.05 9.47 -3.55
CA GLY A 125 -2.66 9.85 -3.60
C GLY A 125 -2.04 9.72 -4.98
N THR A 126 -0.73 9.89 -5.00
CA THR A 126 0.10 9.76 -6.19
C THR A 126 1.34 8.96 -5.85
N VAL A 127 1.70 8.02 -6.72
CA VAL A 127 2.96 7.28 -6.62
C VAL A 127 4.10 8.23 -6.94
N VAL A 128 5.11 8.27 -6.09
CA VAL A 128 6.24 9.17 -6.32
C VAL A 128 7.39 8.44 -6.99
N ARG A 129 7.68 7.21 -6.55
CA ARG A 129 8.68 6.33 -7.19
C ARG A 129 8.53 4.89 -6.73
N ARG A 130 9.06 3.97 -7.55
CA ARG A 130 9.33 2.57 -7.16
C ARG A 130 10.70 2.45 -6.51
N LEU A 131 10.86 1.46 -5.64
CA LEU A 131 12.10 1.15 -4.90
C LEU A 131 12.56 -0.27 -5.19
#